data_AF-A0A316VEV7-F1
#
_entry.id   AF-A0A316VEV7-F1
#
_cell.length_a   1.000
_cell.length_b   1.000
_cell.length_c   1.000
_cell.angle_alpha   90.00
_cell.angle_beta   90.00
_cell.angle_gamma   90.00
#
_symmetry.space_group_name_H-M   'P 1'
#
loop_
_entity.id
_entity.type
_entity.pdbx_description
1 polymer ?
#
loop_
_entity_poly.entity_id
_entity_poly.type
_entity_poly.pdbx_seq_one_letter_code
_entity_poly.pdbx_strand_id
1 'polypeptide(L)'
;MTKDAGKMTESKGNGYRVLASAKRTPSSEVKKDPKRTKMEGQSSPSAQLAPIFRRRDDAAASSSASPSALKWKKPLGAQGTCLYAEYGNPFERELESRQKNGKVGKVKVACFDLDGCLIKPKGGKTWPSATDVFDYEQAFKGTFERVKQEYESGSCIAIITNQSQSDPKSKRLQTWKVKIANIARVIDCPMIIFAAIAKDGFRKPGRLMWDHGIVQSYVEAGGNAKDIDVDPSIPFTEQISFFVGDAAGRVGDHADTDRKWATNVGISFYTPEEYFLSEKPKAYKLTGWRPVLPDANDEKGTLPSNFFTQSMSSDKLDLVLFVGPPAAGKTSFYRQHFADRDYVWVNQDTLKTAAKCQNEVRNSLKAGRSVVVDNTNRNVTTRSHYIQIAQELGNVQVRCVFFDVSEELCWHNNLFRVRAGLQPINEPRQLLPKLAISSYYKGLEIPKKEEGFDADVVVVEWAFRGGQEAKQRWLKQWE
;
A
#
# COMPACT_ATOMS: atom_id res chain seq x y z
N MET A 1 -62.28 -8.07 37.69
CA MET A 1 -63.05 -6.88 37.27
C MET A 1 -62.09 -5.89 36.65
N THR A 2 -62.27 -5.62 35.34
CA THR A 2 -61.89 -4.41 34.57
C THR A 2 -60.41 -3.96 34.56
N LYS A 3 -59.78 -3.61 33.44
CA LYS A 3 -60.21 -3.40 32.04
C LYS A 3 -58.95 -3.29 31.16
N ASP A 4 -59.15 -3.63 29.90
CA ASP A 4 -58.25 -3.54 28.74
C ASP A 4 -57.59 -2.18 28.50
N ALA A 5 -56.43 -2.22 27.81
CA ALA A 5 -56.29 -1.57 26.50
C ALA A 5 -55.03 -2.09 25.79
N GLY A 6 -55.24 -2.92 24.77
CA GLY A 6 -54.21 -3.27 23.79
C GLY A 6 -53.95 -2.15 22.79
N LYS A 7 -52.79 -2.23 22.13
CA LYS A 7 -52.59 -1.73 20.76
C LYS A 7 -51.45 -2.51 20.09
N MET A 8 -51.86 -3.44 19.23
CA MET A 8 -51.09 -3.87 18.05
C MET A 8 -51.26 -2.85 16.92
N THR A 9 -50.44 -3.03 15.88
CA THR A 9 -50.32 -2.32 14.58
C THR A 9 -49.28 -1.19 14.64
N GLU A 10 -48.27 -1.11 13.76
CA GLU A 10 -48.24 -1.48 12.35
C GLU A 10 -46.79 -1.55 11.84
N SER A 11 -46.55 -2.50 10.94
CA SER A 11 -45.34 -2.67 10.14
C SER A 11 -45.06 -1.48 9.22
N LYS A 12 -43.81 -0.99 9.14
CA LYS A 12 -43.31 -0.29 7.95
C LYS A 12 -41.90 -0.77 7.61
N GLY A 13 -41.86 -1.68 6.63
CA GLY A 13 -40.65 -2.04 5.91
C GLY A 13 -40.17 -0.87 5.05
N ASN A 14 -38.88 -0.57 5.12
CA ASN A 14 -38.26 0.41 4.25
C ASN A 14 -37.82 -0.29 2.95
N GLY A 15 -38.72 -0.27 1.97
CA GLY A 15 -38.44 -0.69 0.60
C GLY A 15 -37.58 0.36 -0.11
N TYR A 16 -36.39 -0.05 -0.54
CA TYR A 16 -35.61 0.71 -1.52
C TYR A 16 -36.24 0.57 -2.90
N ARG A 17 -36.80 1.67 -3.40
CA ARG A 17 -37.41 1.75 -4.73
C ARG A 17 -36.34 2.10 -5.76
N VAL A 18 -36.17 1.20 -6.72
CA VAL A 18 -35.39 1.36 -7.96
C VAL A 18 -36.07 2.40 -8.86
N LEU A 19 -35.32 3.36 -9.37
CA LEU A 19 -35.72 4.25 -10.47
C LEU A 19 -34.78 4.05 -11.67
N ALA A 20 -35.30 3.41 -12.72
CA ALA A 20 -34.89 3.58 -14.12
C ALA A 20 -35.74 4.75 -14.69
N SER A 21 -35.43 5.54 -15.71
CA SER A 21 -34.40 5.56 -16.76
C SER A 21 -34.42 6.99 -17.34
N ALA A 22 -33.37 7.43 -18.04
CA ALA A 22 -33.53 8.29 -19.22
C ALA A 22 -32.28 8.23 -20.10
N LYS A 23 -32.46 7.65 -21.29
CA LYS A 23 -31.51 7.64 -22.40
C LYS A 23 -31.33 9.07 -22.93
N ARG A 24 -30.09 9.46 -23.27
CA ARG A 24 -29.82 10.57 -24.20
C ARG A 24 -29.17 10.00 -25.45
N THR A 25 -29.81 10.23 -26.59
CA THR A 25 -29.31 9.98 -27.95
C THR A 25 -28.53 11.20 -28.48
N PRO A 26 -27.69 11.03 -29.52
CA PRO A 26 -26.64 11.97 -29.91
C PRO A 26 -27.10 12.96 -30.99
N SER A 27 -26.56 14.18 -30.99
CA SER A 27 -26.77 15.17 -32.05
C SER A 27 -25.48 15.44 -32.84
N SER A 28 -25.52 14.98 -34.09
CA SER A 28 -25.09 15.62 -35.34
C SER A 28 -23.70 16.26 -35.48
N GLU A 29 -22.88 15.55 -36.26
CA GLU A 29 -22.01 15.98 -37.34
C GLU A 29 -22.08 17.45 -37.81
N VAL A 30 -20.91 18.09 -37.93
CA VAL A 30 -20.66 19.14 -38.94
C VAL A 30 -19.36 18.81 -39.67
N LYS A 31 -19.45 18.94 -41.01
CA LYS A 31 -18.60 18.43 -42.07
C LYS A 31 -17.22 19.10 -42.18
N LYS A 32 -16.28 18.32 -42.72
CA LYS A 32 -14.96 18.72 -43.24
C LYS A 32 -15.05 19.31 -44.66
N ASP A 33 -13.93 19.95 -45.01
CA ASP A 33 -13.28 20.16 -46.33
C ASP A 33 -13.41 21.52 -47.03
N PRO A 34 -12.44 21.94 -47.89
CA PRO A 34 -11.07 21.42 -48.10
C PRO A 34 -9.95 22.49 -48.25
N LYS A 35 -8.71 21.96 -48.23
CA LYS A 35 -7.43 22.41 -48.85
C LYS A 35 -7.42 23.70 -49.70
N ARG A 36 -6.40 24.53 -49.47
CA ARG A 36 -5.77 25.37 -50.53
C ARG A 36 -4.23 25.34 -50.42
N THR A 37 -3.63 25.27 -51.58
CA THR A 37 -2.25 24.85 -51.90
C THR A 37 -1.24 26.00 -51.83
N LYS A 38 0.04 25.62 -51.70
CA LYS A 38 1.32 26.36 -51.74
C LYS A 38 1.39 27.60 -52.66
N MET A 39 2.19 28.59 -52.23
CA MET A 39 3.14 29.30 -53.10
C MET A 39 4.47 29.53 -52.37
N GLU A 40 5.55 29.29 -53.09
CA GLU A 40 6.96 29.52 -52.75
C GLU A 40 7.35 30.99 -53.02
N GLY A 41 8.42 31.49 -52.37
CA GLY A 41 9.06 32.73 -52.82
C GLY A 41 10.00 33.45 -51.83
N GLN A 42 11.30 33.14 -51.96
CA GLN A 42 12.46 34.06 -51.92
C GLN A 42 13.09 34.58 -50.59
N SER A 43 14.35 34.14 -50.42
CA SER A 43 15.60 34.74 -49.86
C SER A 43 15.70 36.28 -49.82
N SER A 44 16.45 37.00 -48.96
CA SER A 44 17.64 36.78 -48.08
C SER A 44 17.94 38.07 -47.25
N PRO A 45 19.17 38.40 -46.77
CA PRO A 45 19.70 38.13 -45.42
C PRO A 45 20.12 39.39 -44.61
N SER A 46 20.34 39.28 -43.29
CA SER A 46 21.25 40.14 -42.48
C SER A 46 21.12 39.77 -41.00
N ALA A 47 22.09 39.88 -40.11
CA ALA A 47 23.53 40.07 -40.16
C ALA A 47 24.05 39.61 -38.78
N GLN A 48 25.23 38.99 -38.73
CA GLN A 48 25.92 38.68 -37.50
C GLN A 48 26.43 39.97 -36.83
N LEU A 49 26.22 40.09 -35.51
CA LEU A 49 26.96 41.01 -34.66
C LEU A 49 27.31 40.32 -33.33
N ALA A 50 28.55 39.84 -33.24
CA ALA A 50 29.37 39.90 -32.03
C ALA A 50 30.39 41.04 -32.29
N PRO A 51 31.07 41.69 -31.30
CA PRO A 51 31.66 41.06 -30.11
C PRO A 51 31.79 42.00 -28.87
N ILE A 52 32.69 41.62 -27.94
CA ILE A 52 33.43 42.46 -26.97
C ILE A 52 32.94 42.35 -25.51
N PHE A 53 33.41 41.31 -24.81
CA PHE A 53 34.12 41.49 -23.52
C PHE A 53 35.04 40.28 -23.32
N ARG A 54 36.35 40.51 -23.42
CA ARG A 54 37.39 39.61 -22.91
C ARG A 54 37.44 39.79 -21.39
N ARG A 55 37.38 38.71 -20.61
CA ARG A 55 37.93 38.70 -19.25
C ARG A 55 39.20 37.87 -19.27
N ARG A 56 40.28 38.49 -18.81
CA ARG A 56 41.52 37.83 -18.42
C ARG A 56 41.25 37.05 -17.14
N ASP A 57 41.79 35.84 -17.11
CA ASP A 57 42.00 35.04 -15.92
C ASP A 57 42.89 35.81 -14.94
N ASP A 58 42.53 35.80 -13.65
CA ASP A 58 43.49 35.68 -12.56
C ASP A 58 42.77 35.16 -11.31
N ALA A 59 43.42 34.19 -10.68
CA ALA A 59 42.89 33.26 -9.70
C ALA A 59 42.82 33.84 -8.29
N ALA A 60 41.72 33.56 -7.59
CA ALA A 60 41.69 33.45 -6.14
C ALA A 60 40.87 32.21 -5.78
N ALA A 61 41.54 31.23 -5.18
CA ALA A 61 40.97 29.96 -4.77
C ALA A 61 39.86 30.16 -3.72
N SER A 62 38.63 29.93 -4.12
CA SER A 62 37.60 29.39 -3.23
C SER A 62 37.10 28.11 -3.88
N SER A 63 37.16 26.99 -3.17
CA SER A 63 36.65 25.71 -3.64
C SER A 63 35.12 25.77 -3.71
N SER A 64 34.58 26.41 -4.75
CA SER A 64 33.16 26.33 -5.08
C SER A 64 32.90 24.95 -5.68
N ALA A 65 32.50 23.99 -4.84
CA ALA A 65 31.89 22.78 -5.34
C ALA A 65 30.72 23.18 -6.25
N SER A 66 30.72 22.71 -7.49
CA SER A 66 29.59 22.92 -8.41
C SER A 66 28.29 22.52 -7.72
N PRO A 67 27.21 23.30 -7.80
CA PRO A 67 25.97 22.97 -7.11
C PRO A 67 25.52 21.56 -7.54
N SER A 68 25.33 20.68 -6.55
CA SER A 68 24.88 19.32 -6.81
C SER A 68 23.59 19.37 -7.62
N ALA A 69 23.55 18.65 -8.74
CA ALA A 69 22.30 18.48 -9.49
C ALA A 69 21.49 17.35 -8.88
N LEU A 70 20.15 17.45 -8.91
CA LEU A 70 19.27 16.34 -8.57
C LEU A 70 19.48 15.19 -9.58
N LYS A 71 19.85 14.02 -9.10
CA LYS A 71 20.09 12.81 -9.89
C LYS A 71 18.94 11.83 -9.72
N TRP A 72 18.20 11.57 -10.79
CA TRP A 72 17.20 10.51 -10.82
C TRP A 72 17.89 9.14 -10.85
N LYS A 73 17.44 8.25 -9.97
CA LYS A 73 17.87 6.85 -9.93
C LYS A 73 16.82 5.98 -10.63
N LYS A 74 17.13 4.68 -10.71
CA LYS A 74 16.14 3.70 -11.17
C LYS A 74 14.92 3.75 -10.23
N PRO A 75 13.70 3.91 -10.76
CA PRO A 75 12.48 3.82 -9.93
C PRO A 75 12.41 2.49 -9.18
N LEU A 76 11.89 2.53 -7.95
CA LEU A 76 11.72 1.36 -7.09
C LEU A 76 10.44 0.60 -7.44
N GLY A 77 10.44 -0.70 -7.14
CA GLY A 77 9.33 -1.63 -7.42
C GLY A 77 9.46 -2.30 -8.79
N ALA A 78 8.94 -3.53 -8.93
CA ALA A 78 8.93 -4.27 -10.19
C ALA A 78 8.33 -3.48 -11.37
N GLN A 79 7.36 -2.60 -11.08
CA GLN A 79 6.66 -1.77 -12.05
C GLN A 79 7.19 -0.32 -12.09
N GLY A 80 8.24 0.01 -11.33
CA GLY A 80 8.78 1.37 -11.25
C GLY A 80 7.80 2.40 -10.70
N THR A 81 6.99 2.00 -9.72
CA THR A 81 5.86 2.77 -9.16
C THR A 81 6.26 3.75 -8.06
N CYS A 82 7.53 3.80 -7.70
CA CYS A 82 8.09 4.82 -6.81
C CYS A 82 9.30 5.47 -7.46
N LEU A 83 9.19 6.77 -7.76
CA LEU A 83 10.32 7.52 -8.27
C LEU A 83 11.33 7.78 -7.15
N TYR A 84 12.60 7.74 -7.49
CA TYR A 84 13.71 7.91 -6.56
C TYR A 84 14.73 8.89 -7.15
N ALA A 85 15.09 9.92 -6.38
CA ALA A 85 16.15 10.85 -6.71
C ALA A 85 17.01 11.18 -5.50
N GLU A 86 18.24 11.61 -5.77
CA GLU A 86 19.17 12.12 -4.77
C GLU A 86 19.64 13.52 -5.16
N TYR A 87 19.69 14.41 -4.19
CA TYR A 87 20.40 15.67 -4.30
C TYR A 87 21.64 15.56 -3.39
N GLY A 88 22.85 15.61 -3.95
CA GLY A 88 24.06 15.26 -3.18
C GLY A 88 24.04 13.81 -2.68
N ASN A 89 24.80 13.52 -1.62
CA ASN A 89 24.75 12.24 -0.91
C ASN A 89 24.25 12.47 0.53
N PRO A 90 23.01 12.07 0.87
CA PRO A 90 22.45 12.32 2.21
C PRO A 90 23.11 11.51 3.32
N PHE A 91 23.87 10.46 2.98
CA PHE A 91 24.51 9.55 3.95
C PHE A 91 26.01 9.79 4.11
N GLU A 92 26.60 10.71 3.33
CA GLU A 92 28.05 10.92 3.26
C GLU A 92 28.67 11.19 4.64
N ARG A 93 28.08 12.11 5.42
CA ARG A 93 28.56 12.46 6.77
C ARG A 93 28.60 11.26 7.71
N GLU A 94 27.55 10.44 7.69
CA GLU A 94 27.43 9.27 8.55
C GLU A 94 28.40 8.16 8.14
N LEU A 95 28.54 7.93 6.83
CA LEU A 95 29.47 6.92 6.30
C LEU A 95 30.93 7.31 6.54
N GLU A 96 31.28 8.58 6.39
CA GLU A 96 32.62 9.09 6.73
C GLU A 96 32.91 8.98 8.22
N SER A 97 31.95 9.36 9.08
CA SER A 97 32.09 9.23 10.54
C SER A 97 32.34 7.78 10.93
N ARG A 98 31.62 6.84 10.32
CA ARG A 98 31.81 5.41 10.52
C ARG A 98 33.20 4.92 10.10
N GLN A 99 33.70 5.36 8.94
CA GLN A 99 35.04 5.01 8.46
C GLN A 99 36.15 5.56 9.37
N LYS A 100 36.00 6.79 9.85
CA LYS A 100 37.03 7.49 10.65
C LYS A 100 37.06 7.03 12.11
N ASN A 101 35.90 6.87 12.75
CA ASN A 101 35.80 6.72 14.20
C ASN A 101 35.53 5.29 14.66
N GLY A 102 35.17 4.37 13.75
CA GLY A 102 34.80 2.98 14.07
C GLY A 102 33.57 2.81 14.99
N LYS A 103 33.01 3.91 15.51
CA LYS A 103 31.80 3.96 16.32
C LYS A 103 30.56 4.10 15.43
N VAL A 104 29.55 3.30 15.76
CA VAL A 104 28.28 3.19 15.06
C VAL A 104 27.23 3.90 15.91
N GLY A 105 26.96 5.16 15.59
CA GLY A 105 25.78 5.87 16.09
C GLY A 105 24.54 5.42 15.33
N LYS A 106 23.36 5.56 15.94
CA LYS A 106 22.11 5.48 15.20
C LYS A 106 22.02 6.65 14.22
N VAL A 107 21.64 6.38 12.99
CA VAL A 107 21.47 7.37 11.91
C VAL A 107 20.10 8.00 12.03
N LYS A 108 20.08 9.31 12.27
CA LYS A 108 18.84 10.09 12.35
C LYS A 108 18.33 10.41 10.96
N VAL A 109 17.06 10.12 10.69
CA VAL A 109 16.38 10.50 9.44
C VAL A 109 15.23 11.45 9.74
N ALA A 110 15.30 12.65 9.18
CA ALA A 110 14.23 13.63 9.19
C ALA A 110 13.47 13.53 7.87
N CYS A 111 12.28 12.93 7.92
CA CYS A 111 11.42 12.73 6.77
C CYS A 111 10.40 13.88 6.68
N PHE A 112 10.11 14.37 5.48
CA PHE A 112 9.14 15.44 5.23
C PHE A 112 8.18 15.06 4.11
N ASP A 113 6.88 15.30 4.28
CA ASP A 113 5.97 15.40 3.13
C ASP A 113 6.31 16.64 2.29
N LEU A 114 5.82 16.69 1.05
CA LEU A 114 6.04 17.80 0.14
C LEU A 114 4.88 18.81 0.14
N ASP A 115 3.69 18.39 -0.26
CA ASP A 115 2.58 19.26 -0.64
C ASP A 115 1.70 19.53 0.59
N GLY A 116 1.72 20.76 1.11
CA GLY A 116 1.08 21.13 2.38
C GLY A 116 2.05 21.14 3.57
N CYS A 117 3.20 20.47 3.44
CA CYS A 117 4.25 20.42 4.46
C CYS A 117 5.44 21.33 4.16
N LEU A 118 6.19 21.07 3.07
CA LEU A 118 7.33 21.90 2.68
C LEU A 118 6.92 23.07 1.80
N ILE A 119 5.94 22.83 0.93
CA ILE A 119 5.47 23.81 -0.05
C ILE A 119 3.95 23.87 -0.12
N LYS A 120 3.44 24.98 -0.65
CA LYS A 120 2.05 25.13 -1.08
C LYS A 120 2.00 25.84 -2.43
N PRO A 121 0.90 25.73 -3.21
CA PRO A 121 0.75 26.46 -4.47
C PRO A 121 0.79 27.97 -4.26
N LYS A 122 1.31 28.72 -5.23
CA LYS A 122 1.36 30.19 -5.14
C LYS A 122 -0.04 30.79 -5.22
N GLY A 123 -0.23 31.91 -4.52
CA GLY A 123 -1.45 32.71 -4.63
C GLY A 123 -2.68 32.04 -4.02
N GLY A 124 -2.50 31.18 -3.00
CA GLY A 124 -3.60 30.58 -2.24
C GLY A 124 -4.43 29.52 -2.97
N LYS A 125 -3.93 28.99 -4.10
CA LYS A 125 -4.62 27.92 -4.83
C LYS A 125 -4.59 26.61 -4.05
N THR A 126 -5.62 25.79 -4.22
CA THR A 126 -5.64 24.41 -3.69
C THR A 126 -4.71 23.47 -4.46
N TRP A 127 -4.55 23.68 -5.77
CA TRP A 127 -3.75 22.82 -6.64
C TRP A 127 -2.71 23.63 -7.41
N PRO A 128 -1.47 23.12 -7.57
CA PRO A 128 -0.46 23.79 -8.37
C PRO A 128 -0.76 23.65 -9.86
N SER A 129 -0.24 24.59 -10.65
CA SER A 129 -0.24 24.54 -12.10
C SER A 129 0.37 23.23 -12.61
N ALA A 130 -0.25 22.67 -13.66
CA ALA A 130 0.24 21.47 -14.33
C ALA A 130 1.46 21.73 -15.23
N THR A 131 1.78 22.99 -15.52
CA THR A 131 2.83 23.40 -16.48
C THR A 131 3.89 24.32 -15.88
N ASP A 132 3.56 25.08 -14.83
CA ASP A 132 4.49 26.01 -14.19
C ASP A 132 5.34 25.29 -13.13
N VAL A 133 6.63 25.16 -13.43
CA VAL A 133 7.63 24.52 -12.56
C VAL A 133 8.00 25.36 -11.33
N PHE A 134 7.53 26.60 -11.25
CA PHE A 134 7.72 27.54 -10.13
C PHE A 134 6.42 27.88 -9.40
N ASP A 135 5.32 27.17 -9.66
CA ASP A 135 4.07 27.32 -8.90
C ASP A 135 4.19 26.61 -7.53
N TYR A 136 5.04 27.18 -6.67
CA TYR A 136 5.16 26.85 -5.25
C TYR A 136 5.72 28.02 -4.44
N GLU A 137 5.32 28.10 -3.19
CA GLU A 137 5.95 28.90 -2.15
C GLU A 137 6.19 28.03 -0.91
N GLN A 138 7.06 28.48 -0.01
CA GLN A 138 7.28 27.77 1.25
C GLN A 138 5.94 27.67 2.02
N ALA A 139 5.67 26.53 2.65
CA ALA A 139 4.45 26.36 3.45
C ALA A 139 4.34 27.45 4.53
N PHE A 140 5.47 27.71 5.21
CA PHE A 140 5.67 28.79 6.15
C PHE A 140 6.95 29.56 5.84
N LYS A 141 7.07 30.78 6.34
CA LYS A 141 8.32 31.53 6.24
C LYS A 141 9.40 30.79 7.05
N GLY A 142 10.54 30.47 6.43
CA GLY A 142 11.66 29.80 7.11
C GLY A 142 11.64 28.27 7.00
N THR A 143 10.69 27.68 6.28
CA THR A 143 10.57 26.22 6.13
C THR A 143 11.83 25.60 5.52
N PHE A 144 12.36 26.17 4.43
CA PHE A 144 13.54 25.62 3.76
C PHE A 144 14.81 25.80 4.59
N GLU A 145 14.95 26.95 5.25
CA GLU A 145 16.04 27.25 6.17
C GLU A 145 16.02 26.26 7.36
N ARG A 146 14.85 25.95 7.89
CA ARG A 146 14.69 24.98 8.98
C ARG A 146 15.06 23.55 8.57
N VAL A 147 14.75 23.13 7.35
CA VAL A 147 15.19 21.83 6.81
C VAL A 147 16.71 21.78 6.67
N LYS A 148 17.32 22.86 6.16
CA LYS A 148 18.79 22.96 6.05
C LYS A 148 19.47 22.90 7.42
N GLN A 149 18.91 23.59 8.43
CA GLN A 149 19.39 23.52 9.82
C GLN A 149 19.30 22.10 10.40
N GLU A 150 18.22 21.37 10.10
CA GLU A 150 18.07 19.98 10.56
C GLU A 150 19.16 19.08 9.95
N TYR A 151 19.49 19.26 8.67
CA TYR A 151 20.64 18.59 8.04
C TYR A 151 21.95 18.98 8.71
N GLU A 152 22.19 20.27 8.95
CA GLU A 152 23.38 20.79 9.64
C GLU A 152 23.53 20.24 11.06
N SER A 153 22.42 19.90 11.73
CA SER A 153 22.42 19.25 13.05
C SER A 153 22.78 17.76 13.03
N GLY A 154 22.94 17.15 11.85
CA GLY A 154 23.38 15.76 11.68
C GLY A 154 22.31 14.80 11.14
N SER A 155 21.11 15.26 10.79
CA SER A 155 20.08 14.40 10.23
C SER A 155 20.26 14.13 8.74
N CYS A 156 20.02 12.90 8.30
CA CYS A 156 19.76 12.60 6.90
C CYS A 156 18.37 13.14 6.52
N ILE A 157 18.26 13.87 5.41
CA ILE A 157 16.99 14.45 4.96
C ILE A 157 16.33 13.56 3.92
N ALA A 158 15.04 13.27 4.10
CA ALA A 158 14.23 12.53 3.15
C ALA A 158 12.92 13.27 2.83
N ILE A 159 12.54 13.32 1.56
CA ILE A 159 11.21 13.76 1.12
C ILE A 159 10.39 12.54 0.73
N ILE A 160 9.22 12.38 1.33
CA ILE A 160 8.33 11.21 1.18
C ILE A 160 6.96 11.70 0.72
N THR A 161 6.65 11.56 -0.57
CA THR A 161 5.44 12.16 -1.15
C THR A 161 4.58 11.17 -1.95
N ASN A 162 3.25 11.33 -1.84
CA ASN A 162 2.27 10.60 -2.63
C ASN A 162 1.91 11.41 -3.87
N GLN A 163 2.37 11.01 -5.05
CA GLN A 163 2.14 11.74 -6.31
C GLN A 163 1.24 10.93 -7.23
N SER A 164 -0.08 11.14 -7.19
CA SER A 164 -1.06 10.37 -7.98
C SER A 164 -1.00 10.69 -9.50
N GLN A 165 0.13 10.41 -10.14
CA GLN A 165 0.38 10.62 -11.57
C GLN A 165 0.67 9.28 -12.22
N SER A 166 -0.38 8.59 -12.66
CA SER A 166 -0.32 7.20 -13.12
C SER A 166 0.43 7.00 -14.44
N ASP A 167 0.70 8.07 -15.20
CA ASP A 167 1.49 8.00 -16.44
C ASP A 167 2.89 8.61 -16.22
N PRO A 168 3.94 7.77 -16.17
CA PRO A 168 5.33 8.19 -16.10
C PRO A 168 5.78 9.13 -17.24
N LYS A 169 5.07 9.14 -18.36
CA LYS A 169 5.35 9.98 -19.53
C LYS A 169 4.52 11.26 -19.57
N SER A 170 3.62 11.47 -18.60
CA SER A 170 2.76 12.65 -18.59
C SER A 170 3.58 13.94 -18.47
N LYS A 171 3.17 14.98 -19.22
CA LYS A 171 3.78 16.32 -19.13
C LYS A 171 3.76 16.84 -17.69
N ARG A 172 2.69 16.56 -16.95
CA ARG A 172 2.54 16.92 -15.53
C ARG A 172 3.64 16.32 -14.66
N LEU A 173 4.06 15.08 -14.94
CA LEU A 173 5.12 14.44 -14.16
C LEU A 173 6.49 15.05 -14.51
N GLN A 174 6.72 15.36 -15.77
CA GLN A 174 7.95 16.04 -16.20
C GLN A 174 8.04 17.44 -15.57
N THR A 175 6.95 18.21 -15.57
CA THR A 175 6.86 19.49 -14.85
C THR A 175 7.15 19.30 -13.36
N TRP A 176 6.57 18.28 -12.73
CA TRP A 176 6.82 17.97 -11.33
C TRP A 176 8.29 17.62 -11.05
N LYS A 177 8.93 16.83 -11.92
CA LYS A 177 10.36 16.49 -11.81
C LYS A 177 11.29 17.71 -11.87
N VAL A 178 10.97 18.69 -12.71
CA VAL A 178 11.71 19.95 -12.76
C VAL A 178 11.44 20.80 -11.52
N LYS A 179 10.17 20.87 -11.10
CA LYS A 179 9.75 21.57 -9.88
C LYS A 179 10.49 21.07 -8.64
N ILE A 180 10.54 19.74 -8.42
CA ILE A 180 11.23 19.17 -7.26
C ILE A 180 12.74 19.39 -7.30
N ALA A 181 13.36 19.39 -8.49
CA ALA A 181 14.77 19.74 -8.64
C ALA A 181 15.06 21.21 -8.29
N ASN A 182 14.14 22.12 -8.62
CA ASN A 182 14.24 23.52 -8.23
C ASN A 182 14.09 23.69 -6.72
N ILE A 183 13.12 22.99 -6.09
CA ILE A 183 12.94 23.01 -4.64
C ILE A 183 14.19 22.50 -3.91
N ALA A 184 14.74 21.35 -4.33
CA ALA A 184 15.96 20.80 -3.73
C ALA A 184 17.14 21.78 -3.83
N ARG A 185 17.29 22.48 -4.96
CA ARG A 185 18.32 23.52 -5.14
C ARG A 185 18.14 24.71 -4.22
N VAL A 186 16.89 25.10 -3.91
CA VAL A 186 16.62 26.24 -3.01
C VAL A 186 16.82 25.85 -1.55
N ILE A 187 16.45 24.63 -1.15
CA ILE A 187 16.74 24.10 0.20
C ILE A 187 18.25 23.95 0.42
N ASP A 188 18.98 23.56 -0.63
CA ASP A 188 20.44 23.54 -0.66
C ASP A 188 21.06 22.69 0.46
N CYS A 189 20.57 21.44 0.59
CA CYS A 189 21.17 20.42 1.43
C CYS A 189 21.02 19.03 0.79
N PRO A 190 21.96 18.09 1.03
CA PRO A 190 21.81 16.72 0.60
C PRO A 190 20.52 16.05 1.09
N MET A 191 19.82 15.37 0.19
CA MET A 191 18.56 14.70 0.51
C MET A 191 18.25 13.53 -0.43
N ILE A 192 17.45 12.60 0.06
CA ILE A 192 16.80 11.56 -0.73
C ILE A 192 15.33 11.90 -0.97
N ILE A 193 14.82 11.63 -2.17
CA ILE A 193 13.44 11.98 -2.55
C ILE A 193 12.75 10.75 -3.11
N PHE A 194 11.61 10.39 -2.52
CA PHE A 194 10.73 9.33 -2.98
C PHE A 194 9.33 9.84 -3.31
N ALA A 195 8.82 9.46 -4.48
CA ALA A 195 7.46 9.80 -4.92
C ALA A 195 6.69 8.57 -5.39
N ALA A 196 5.68 8.18 -4.62
CA ALA A 196 4.81 7.05 -4.95
C ALA A 196 3.75 7.44 -5.99
N ILE A 197 3.78 6.81 -7.16
CA ILE A 197 2.88 7.12 -8.30
C ILE A 197 1.73 6.13 -8.48
N ALA A 198 1.76 4.99 -7.78
CA ALA A 198 0.70 3.98 -7.79
C ALA A 198 0.05 3.81 -6.42
N LYS A 199 -0.97 2.95 -6.34
CA LYS A 199 -1.67 2.57 -5.10
C LYS A 199 -1.16 1.22 -4.59
N ASP A 200 0.12 1.15 -4.26
CA ASP A 200 0.80 -0.04 -3.75
C ASP A 200 1.49 0.23 -2.40
N GLY A 201 2.41 -0.65 -1.99
CA GLY A 201 3.11 -0.53 -0.71
C GLY A 201 4.04 0.68 -0.59
N PHE A 202 4.38 1.37 -1.68
CA PHE A 202 5.13 2.63 -1.61
C PHE A 202 4.26 3.80 -1.19
N ARG A 203 2.97 3.78 -1.55
CA ARG A 203 2.06 4.87 -1.22
C ARG A 203 1.80 4.92 0.28
N LYS A 204 2.02 6.08 0.91
CA LYS A 204 1.67 6.30 2.32
C LYS A 204 0.20 5.92 2.57
N PRO A 205 -0.11 5.17 3.65
CA PRO A 205 0.76 4.87 4.79
C PRO A 205 1.60 3.58 4.66
N GLY A 206 1.81 3.06 3.44
CA GLY A 206 2.70 1.91 3.19
C GLY A 206 4.18 2.21 3.42
N ARG A 207 4.93 1.20 3.87
CA ARG A 207 6.29 1.37 4.39
C ARG A 207 7.40 1.21 3.36
N LEU A 208 7.11 0.85 2.11
CA LEU A 208 8.18 0.49 1.17
C LEU A 208 9.14 1.65 0.86
N MET A 209 8.72 2.92 0.99
CA MET A 209 9.64 4.07 0.88
C MET A 209 10.66 4.14 2.04
N TRP A 210 10.33 3.60 3.22
CA TRP A 210 11.27 3.46 4.35
C TRP A 210 12.16 2.22 4.16
N ASP A 211 11.54 1.04 4.10
CA ASP A 211 12.24 -0.25 4.14
C ASP A 211 13.13 -0.46 2.89
N HIS A 212 12.58 -0.22 1.69
CA HIS A 212 13.28 -0.43 0.42
C HIS A 212 13.80 0.86 -0.22
N GLY A 213 13.46 2.02 0.33
CA GLY A 213 14.02 3.30 -0.06
C GLY A 213 15.15 3.67 0.88
N ILE A 214 14.82 4.31 2.00
CA ILE A 214 15.79 4.87 2.95
C ILE A 214 16.78 3.83 3.48
N VAL A 215 16.30 2.74 4.10
CA VAL A 215 17.14 1.73 4.75
C VAL A 215 18.03 1.04 3.72
N GLN A 216 17.44 0.59 2.61
CA GLN A 216 18.18 -0.10 1.55
C GLN A 216 19.21 0.81 0.86
N SER A 217 18.87 2.07 0.56
CA SER A 217 19.85 3.02 -0.01
C SER A 217 21.03 3.27 0.92
N TYR A 218 20.81 3.29 2.24
CA TYR A 218 21.90 3.40 3.21
C TYR A 218 22.79 2.15 3.22
N VAL A 219 22.20 0.96 3.18
CA VAL A 219 22.93 -0.32 3.09
C VAL A 219 23.75 -0.40 1.81
N GLU A 220 23.17 -0.03 0.67
CA GLU A 220 23.85 0.00 -0.64
C GLU A 220 25.03 0.99 -0.67
N ALA A 221 24.97 2.05 0.12
CA ALA A 221 26.05 3.00 0.29
C ALA A 221 27.16 2.52 1.26
N GLY A 222 27.05 1.29 1.81
CA GLY A 222 28.02 0.70 2.74
C GLY A 222 27.63 0.79 4.22
N GLY A 223 26.42 1.26 4.51
CA GLY A 223 25.84 1.30 5.85
C GLY A 223 25.37 -0.06 6.36
N ASN A 224 24.90 -0.12 7.61
CA ASN A 224 24.24 -1.29 8.19
C ASN A 224 22.78 -0.93 8.49
N ALA A 225 21.83 -1.78 8.07
CA ALA A 225 20.41 -1.55 8.26
C ALA A 225 20.07 -1.23 9.73
N LYS A 226 20.74 -1.87 10.70
CA LYS A 226 20.50 -1.65 12.13
C LYS A 226 20.82 -0.23 12.60
N ASP A 227 21.66 0.50 11.88
CA ASP A 227 22.08 1.84 12.27
C ASP A 227 20.98 2.84 11.95
N ILE A 228 20.25 2.64 10.85
CA ILE A 228 19.24 3.57 10.33
C ILE A 228 17.79 3.11 10.60
N ASP A 229 17.55 1.81 10.72
CA ASP A 229 16.22 1.26 10.93
C ASP A 229 15.72 1.47 12.37
N VAL A 230 14.40 1.46 12.50
CA VAL A 230 13.67 1.70 13.73
C VAL A 230 13.88 0.54 14.70
N ASP A 231 14.19 0.85 15.96
CA ASP A 231 14.24 -0.15 17.01
C ASP A 231 12.83 -0.41 17.56
N PRO A 232 12.20 -1.58 17.30
CA PRO A 232 10.83 -1.83 17.72
C PRO A 232 10.64 -1.90 19.24
N SER A 233 11.72 -2.00 20.02
CA SER A 233 11.70 -2.00 21.48
C SER A 233 11.57 -0.61 22.10
N ILE A 234 11.87 0.44 21.32
CA ILE A 234 11.83 1.84 21.77
C ILE A 234 10.47 2.44 21.40
N PRO A 235 9.77 3.13 22.34
CA PRO A 235 8.55 3.87 22.03
C PRO A 235 8.77 4.84 20.86
N PHE A 236 7.80 4.97 19.95
CA PHE A 236 7.97 5.80 18.76
C PHE A 236 8.30 7.28 19.09
N THR A 237 7.88 7.77 20.26
CA THR A 237 8.16 9.12 20.80
C THR A 237 9.61 9.33 21.22
N GLU A 238 10.36 8.24 21.41
CA GLU A 238 11.77 8.25 21.85
C GLU A 238 12.72 7.87 20.70
N GLN A 239 12.19 7.60 19.52
CA GLN A 239 12.99 7.37 18.33
C GLN A 239 13.64 8.66 17.85
N ILE A 240 14.88 8.55 17.37
CA ILE A 240 15.62 9.72 16.88
C ILE A 240 15.08 10.25 15.54
N SER A 241 14.55 9.35 14.71
CA SER A 241 13.98 9.67 13.40
C SER A 241 12.53 10.12 13.55
N PHE A 242 12.08 11.00 12.65
CA PHE A 242 10.74 11.54 12.69
C PHE A 242 10.20 11.87 11.30
N PHE A 243 8.89 12.07 11.21
CA PHE A 243 8.20 12.52 10.01
C PHE A 243 7.42 13.80 10.26
N VAL A 244 7.50 14.74 9.32
CA VAL A 244 6.69 15.96 9.30
C VAL A 244 5.73 15.91 8.11
N GLY A 245 4.43 16.09 8.35
CA GLY A 245 3.43 16.05 7.28
C GLY A 245 2.08 16.65 7.66
N ASP A 246 1.32 17.14 6.69
CA ASP A 246 0.05 17.83 6.92
C ASP A 246 -1.15 16.87 7.01
N ALA A 247 -1.07 15.68 6.41
CA ALA A 247 -2.13 14.67 6.48
C ALA A 247 -2.13 13.95 7.84
N ALA A 248 -2.54 14.69 8.88
CA ALA A 248 -2.35 14.34 10.28
C ALA A 248 -3.64 13.92 11.00
N GLY A 249 -4.80 13.92 10.33
CA GLY A 249 -6.10 13.53 10.90
C GLY A 249 -6.70 14.54 11.88
N ARG A 250 -6.29 15.81 11.82
CA ARG A 250 -6.90 16.90 12.58
C ARG A 250 -8.23 17.30 11.96
N VAL A 251 -9.02 18.08 12.69
CA VAL A 251 -10.24 18.68 12.13
C VAL A 251 -9.88 19.55 10.92
N GLY A 252 -10.43 19.19 9.75
CA GLY A 252 -10.18 19.89 8.49
C GLY A 252 -9.05 19.31 7.63
N ASP A 253 -8.22 18.39 8.16
CA ASP A 253 -7.23 17.69 7.35
C ASP A 253 -7.94 16.79 6.33
N HIS A 254 -7.42 16.75 5.10
CA HIS A 254 -7.99 15.95 4.01
C HIS A 254 -7.78 14.44 4.19
N ALA A 255 -6.77 14.06 4.98
CA ALA A 255 -6.37 12.69 5.24
C ALA A 255 -5.57 12.59 6.54
N ASP A 256 -5.24 11.36 6.92
CA ASP A 256 -4.40 11.00 8.07
C ASP A 256 -3.20 10.13 7.66
N THR A 257 -2.88 10.09 6.36
CA THR A 257 -1.90 9.18 5.79
C THR A 257 -0.48 9.42 6.27
N ASP A 258 -0.13 10.65 6.63
CA ASP A 258 1.22 10.99 7.07
C ASP A 258 1.47 10.53 8.50
N ARG A 259 0.54 10.82 9.41
CA ARG A 259 0.59 10.33 10.79
C ARG A 259 0.55 8.80 10.84
N LYS A 260 -0.28 8.17 9.99
CA LYS A 260 -0.33 6.72 9.84
C LYS A 260 0.98 6.15 9.29
N TRP A 261 1.61 6.80 8.32
CA TRP A 261 2.90 6.34 7.78
C TRP A 261 3.97 6.33 8.87
N ALA A 262 4.10 7.43 9.63
CA ALA A 262 5.03 7.52 10.75
C ALA A 262 4.75 6.44 11.81
N THR A 263 3.47 6.20 12.13
CA THR A 263 3.06 5.13 13.06
C THR A 263 3.42 3.74 12.55
N ASN A 264 3.21 3.48 11.25
CA ASN A 264 3.50 2.20 10.63
C ASN A 264 5.02 1.94 10.59
N VAL A 265 5.82 2.96 10.28
CA VAL A 265 7.28 2.92 10.36
C VAL A 265 7.75 2.75 11.81
N GLY A 266 7.06 3.38 12.75
CA GLY A 266 7.38 3.36 14.17
C GLY A 266 8.22 4.54 14.63
N ILE A 267 8.12 5.69 13.95
CA ILE A 267 8.87 6.93 14.25
C ILE A 267 7.95 8.04 14.77
N SER A 268 8.55 9.07 15.38
CA SER A 268 7.83 10.26 15.84
C SER A 268 7.18 11.01 14.67
N PHE A 269 6.09 11.72 14.96
CA PHE A 269 5.36 12.51 13.97
C PHE A 269 5.12 13.93 14.48
N TYR A 270 5.32 14.91 13.59
CA TYR A 270 4.98 16.31 13.82
C TYR A 270 4.13 16.84 12.67
N THR A 271 3.22 17.77 12.96
CA THR A 271 2.62 18.58 11.89
C THR A 271 3.58 19.69 11.47
N PRO A 272 3.39 20.31 10.28
CA PRO A 272 4.24 21.40 9.84
C PRO A 272 4.23 22.59 10.81
N GLU A 273 3.09 22.90 11.43
CA GLU A 273 2.96 23.97 12.42
C GLU A 273 3.70 23.63 13.72
N GLU A 274 3.61 22.39 14.20
CA GLU A 274 4.36 21.92 15.36
C GLU A 274 5.88 22.03 15.11
N TYR A 275 6.34 21.63 13.93
CA TYR A 275 7.77 21.57 13.63
C TYR A 275 8.39 22.90 13.19
N PHE A 276 7.73 23.64 12.29
CA PHE A 276 8.28 24.88 11.71
C PHE A 276 7.90 26.12 12.52
N LEU A 277 6.75 26.13 13.20
CA LEU A 277 6.27 27.29 13.96
C LEU A 277 6.36 27.09 15.48
N SER A 278 6.74 25.89 15.95
CA SER A 278 6.71 25.53 17.37
C SER A 278 5.33 25.70 18.01
N GLU A 279 4.26 25.51 17.22
CA GLU A 279 2.89 25.51 17.74
C GLU A 279 2.65 24.30 18.65
N LYS A 280 1.67 24.43 19.56
CA LYS A 280 1.24 23.32 20.40
C LYS A 280 0.51 22.25 19.56
N PRO A 281 0.67 20.96 19.90
CA PRO A 281 -0.04 19.90 19.21
C PRO A 281 -1.55 20.08 19.24
N LYS A 282 -2.19 19.82 18.10
CA LYS A 282 -3.66 19.88 17.95
C LYS A 282 -4.25 18.48 18.04
N ALA A 283 -5.47 18.39 18.59
CA ALA A 283 -6.18 17.13 18.68
C ALA A 283 -6.44 16.54 17.28
N TYR A 284 -6.32 15.21 17.17
CA TYR A 284 -6.53 14.47 15.94
C TYR A 284 -7.29 13.17 16.21
N LYS A 285 -7.91 12.62 15.16
CA LYS A 285 -8.55 11.31 15.19
C LYS A 285 -8.17 10.54 13.93
N LEU A 286 -7.47 9.43 14.11
CA LEU A 286 -7.16 8.52 13.02
C LEU A 286 -8.44 7.77 12.60
N THR A 287 -8.63 7.65 11.29
CA THR A 287 -9.74 6.95 10.64
C THR A 287 -9.32 5.55 10.21
N GLY A 288 -10.29 4.68 9.95
CA GLY A 288 -10.03 3.28 9.57
C GLY A 288 -10.01 2.33 10.76
N TRP A 289 -9.82 1.06 10.48
CA TRP A 289 -9.75 0.00 11.49
C TRP A 289 -8.28 -0.35 11.80
N ARG A 290 -8.06 -0.93 12.98
CA ARG A 290 -6.80 -1.56 13.36
C ARG A 290 -7.11 -2.76 14.24
N PRO A 291 -6.29 -3.81 14.22
CA PRO A 291 -6.49 -4.94 15.09
C PRO A 291 -6.29 -4.50 16.55
N VAL A 292 -7.20 -4.98 17.41
CA VAL A 292 -6.94 -5.05 18.85
C VAL A 292 -5.99 -6.24 19.06
N LEU A 293 -5.05 -6.12 20.00
CA LEU A 293 -4.16 -7.23 20.37
C LEU A 293 -5.01 -8.50 20.55
N PRO A 294 -4.81 -9.56 19.73
CA PRO A 294 -5.49 -10.81 19.99
C PRO A 294 -5.00 -11.35 21.33
N ASP A 295 -5.93 -11.88 22.12
CA ASP A 295 -5.59 -12.72 23.27
C ASP A 295 -4.57 -13.77 22.80
N ALA A 296 -3.51 -13.95 23.59
CA ALA A 296 -2.39 -14.84 23.30
C ALA A 296 -2.79 -16.33 23.45
N ASN A 297 -3.91 -16.73 22.85
CA ASN A 297 -4.36 -18.10 22.89
C ASN A 297 -3.88 -18.85 21.63
N ASP A 298 -2.90 -19.73 21.84
CA ASP A 298 -2.21 -20.45 20.76
C ASP A 298 -3.09 -21.51 20.07
N GLU A 299 -4.26 -21.83 20.63
CA GLU A 299 -5.23 -22.79 20.06
C GLU A 299 -6.06 -22.25 18.89
N LYS A 300 -6.09 -20.92 18.66
CA LYS A 300 -6.84 -20.36 17.53
C LYS A 300 -6.14 -20.69 16.21
N GLY A 301 -6.90 -20.87 15.14
CA GLY A 301 -6.37 -21.07 13.79
C GLY A 301 -5.72 -22.44 13.58
N THR A 302 -6.22 -23.48 14.24
CA THR A 302 -5.82 -24.88 14.03
C THR A 302 -7.02 -25.73 13.61
N LEU A 303 -6.75 -26.91 13.05
CA LEU A 303 -7.77 -27.94 12.87
C LEU A 303 -7.96 -28.71 14.18
N PRO A 304 -9.16 -29.30 14.42
CA PRO A 304 -9.33 -30.30 15.45
C PRO A 304 -8.29 -31.42 15.31
N SER A 305 -7.76 -31.92 16.43
CA SER A 305 -6.69 -32.94 16.43
C SER A 305 -7.11 -34.23 15.71
N ASN A 306 -8.40 -34.55 15.73
CA ASN A 306 -8.99 -35.70 15.05
C ASN A 306 -9.36 -35.46 13.58
N PHE A 307 -9.12 -34.26 13.02
CA PHE A 307 -9.56 -33.91 11.67
C PHE A 307 -9.01 -34.84 10.59
N PHE A 308 -7.73 -35.21 10.68
CA PHE A 308 -7.10 -36.10 9.70
C PHE A 308 -7.32 -37.59 10.02
N THR A 309 -7.38 -37.96 11.30
CA THR A 309 -7.65 -39.35 11.70
C THR A 309 -9.06 -39.80 11.31
N GLN A 310 -10.04 -38.90 11.40
CA GLN A 310 -11.42 -39.16 10.95
C GLN A 310 -11.49 -39.38 9.42
N SER A 311 -10.65 -38.68 8.66
CA SER A 311 -10.56 -38.87 7.21
C SER A 311 -9.92 -40.21 6.85
N MET A 312 -8.80 -40.55 7.51
CA MET A 312 -8.07 -41.81 7.26
C MET A 312 -8.88 -43.06 7.62
N SER A 313 -9.83 -42.97 8.54
CA SER A 313 -10.69 -44.09 8.93
C SER A 313 -11.81 -44.43 7.94
N SER A 314 -12.01 -43.64 6.88
CA SER A 314 -13.24 -43.74 6.08
C SER A 314 -13.12 -44.53 4.77
N ASP A 315 -11.96 -45.09 4.41
CA ASP A 315 -11.65 -45.74 3.10
C ASP A 315 -12.04 -44.95 1.82
N LYS A 316 -12.50 -43.70 1.98
CA LYS A 316 -12.97 -42.80 0.92
C LYS A 316 -11.93 -41.73 0.64
N LEU A 317 -11.87 -41.28 -0.61
CA LEU A 317 -11.14 -40.07 -0.96
C LEU A 317 -11.78 -38.86 -0.29
N ASP A 318 -10.98 -37.85 0.04
CA ASP A 318 -11.46 -36.68 0.77
C ASP A 318 -11.51 -35.44 -0.12
N LEU A 319 -12.67 -34.79 -0.16
CA LEU A 319 -12.89 -33.50 -0.82
C LEU A 319 -13.17 -32.45 0.25
N VAL A 320 -12.19 -31.61 0.53
CA VAL A 320 -12.31 -30.53 1.52
C VAL A 320 -12.61 -29.21 0.82
N LEU A 321 -13.75 -28.61 1.16
CA LEU A 321 -14.12 -27.27 0.70
C LEU A 321 -13.72 -26.24 1.74
N PHE A 322 -12.83 -25.34 1.37
CA PHE A 322 -12.60 -24.13 2.16
C PHE A 322 -13.70 -23.12 1.85
N VAL A 323 -14.33 -22.57 2.88
CA VAL A 323 -15.33 -21.50 2.76
C VAL A 323 -14.81 -20.31 3.53
N GLY A 324 -14.60 -19.18 2.86
CA GLY A 324 -14.04 -18.02 3.55
C GLY A 324 -13.74 -16.83 2.64
N PRO A 325 -13.68 -15.62 3.21
CA PRO A 325 -13.43 -14.40 2.45
C PRO A 325 -12.02 -14.40 1.83
N PRO A 326 -11.78 -13.64 0.76
CA PRO A 326 -10.41 -13.31 0.34
C PRO A 326 -9.62 -12.70 1.51
N ALA A 327 -8.31 -12.91 1.52
CA ALA A 327 -7.40 -12.44 2.58
C ALA A 327 -7.61 -13.03 4.00
N ALA A 328 -8.49 -14.01 4.21
CA ALA A 328 -8.60 -14.75 5.49
C ALA A 328 -7.38 -15.63 5.84
N GLY A 329 -6.52 -15.96 4.86
CA GLY A 329 -5.38 -16.86 5.10
C GLY A 329 -5.59 -18.31 4.69
N LYS A 330 -6.69 -18.63 4.01
CA LYS A 330 -7.01 -19.95 3.45
C LYS A 330 -5.83 -20.65 2.73
N THR A 331 -5.18 -19.97 1.78
CA THR A 331 -4.03 -20.54 1.08
C THR A 331 -2.84 -20.80 2.00
N SER A 332 -2.60 -19.95 3.00
CA SER A 332 -1.56 -20.21 4.02
C SER A 332 -1.93 -21.42 4.87
N PHE A 333 -3.20 -21.56 5.22
CA PHE A 333 -3.74 -22.68 5.97
C PHE A 333 -3.63 -24.01 5.20
N TYR A 334 -3.92 -24.00 3.89
CA TYR A 334 -3.69 -25.15 3.01
C TYR A 334 -2.21 -25.58 3.06
N ARG A 335 -1.28 -24.65 2.89
CA ARG A 335 0.16 -24.94 2.90
C ARG A 335 0.61 -25.53 4.23
N GLN A 336 0.09 -25.00 5.34
CA GLN A 336 0.47 -25.46 6.68
C GLN A 336 -0.10 -26.84 7.03
N HIS A 337 -1.33 -27.14 6.62
CA HIS A 337 -2.05 -28.32 7.11
C HIS A 337 -2.25 -29.42 6.07
N PHE A 338 -2.21 -29.13 4.77
CA PHE A 338 -2.58 -30.09 3.72
C PHE A 338 -1.48 -30.37 2.70
N ALA A 339 -0.54 -29.45 2.47
CA ALA A 339 0.48 -29.61 1.44
C ALA A 339 1.37 -30.85 1.64
N ASP A 340 1.76 -31.16 2.88
CA ASP A 340 2.59 -32.33 3.21
C ASP A 340 1.78 -33.63 3.37
N ARG A 341 0.50 -33.63 2.97
CA ARG A 341 -0.44 -34.76 3.12
C ARG A 341 -1.02 -35.23 1.79
N ASP A 342 -0.35 -34.92 0.68
CA ASP A 342 -0.70 -35.34 -0.69
C ASP A 342 -2.09 -34.91 -1.19
N TYR A 343 -2.69 -33.85 -0.61
CA TYR A 343 -3.92 -33.27 -1.15
C TYR A 343 -3.62 -32.43 -2.38
N VAL A 344 -4.38 -32.61 -3.45
CA VAL A 344 -4.33 -31.73 -4.62
C VAL A 344 -4.91 -30.36 -4.26
N TRP A 345 -4.12 -29.31 -4.49
CA TRP A 345 -4.56 -27.92 -4.30
C TRP A 345 -5.32 -27.42 -5.53
N VAL A 346 -6.61 -27.16 -5.40
CA VAL A 346 -7.43 -26.55 -6.45
C VAL A 346 -7.81 -25.13 -6.06
N ASN A 347 -7.43 -24.16 -6.88
CA ASN A 347 -7.72 -22.74 -6.66
C ASN A 347 -8.01 -22.02 -8.00
N GLN A 348 -9.02 -21.16 -7.99
CA GLN A 348 -9.52 -20.45 -9.17
C GLN A 348 -8.64 -19.29 -9.61
N ASP A 349 -7.84 -18.68 -8.74
CA ASP A 349 -6.87 -17.63 -9.14
C ASP A 349 -5.82 -18.21 -10.11
N THR A 350 -5.43 -19.47 -9.91
CA THR A 350 -4.53 -20.22 -10.81
C THR A 350 -5.29 -20.75 -12.03
N LEU A 351 -6.41 -21.45 -11.82
CA LEU A 351 -7.16 -22.13 -12.89
C LEU A 351 -8.10 -21.21 -13.69
N LYS A 352 -8.24 -19.95 -13.27
CA LYS A 352 -9.04 -18.85 -13.85
C LYS A 352 -10.56 -19.01 -13.79
N THR A 353 -11.12 -20.20 -14.03
CA THR A 353 -12.58 -20.40 -14.11
C THR A 353 -13.08 -21.48 -13.17
N ALA A 354 -14.31 -21.32 -12.67
CA ALA A 354 -14.97 -22.31 -11.81
C ALA A 354 -15.09 -23.68 -12.49
N ALA A 355 -15.40 -23.72 -13.79
CA ALA A 355 -15.48 -24.94 -14.58
C ALA A 355 -14.12 -25.69 -14.63
N LYS A 356 -13.01 -24.97 -14.75
CA LYS A 356 -11.67 -25.58 -14.69
C LYS A 356 -11.37 -26.15 -13.31
N CYS A 357 -11.77 -25.46 -12.23
CA CYS A 357 -11.67 -26.02 -10.88
C CYS A 357 -12.49 -27.30 -10.72
N GLN A 358 -13.74 -27.31 -11.18
CA GLN A 358 -14.61 -28.51 -11.11
C GLN A 358 -14.03 -29.69 -11.90
N ASN A 359 -13.49 -29.43 -13.10
CA ASN A 359 -12.83 -30.46 -13.89
C ASN A 359 -11.56 -30.99 -13.20
N GLU A 360 -10.74 -30.12 -12.61
CA GLU A 360 -9.55 -30.55 -11.88
C GLU A 360 -9.89 -31.40 -10.65
N VAL A 361 -10.91 -31.00 -9.89
CA VAL A 361 -11.45 -31.80 -8.77
C VAL A 361 -11.87 -33.19 -9.27
N ARG A 362 -12.70 -33.25 -10.32
CA ARG A 362 -13.19 -34.52 -10.88
C ARG A 362 -12.04 -35.41 -11.36
N ASN A 363 -11.06 -34.84 -12.07
CA ASN A 363 -9.92 -35.59 -12.59
C ASN A 363 -9.02 -36.12 -11.47
N SER A 364 -8.74 -35.29 -10.46
CA SER A 364 -7.88 -35.68 -9.34
C SER A 364 -8.52 -36.75 -8.45
N LEU A 365 -9.82 -36.65 -8.20
CA LEU A 365 -10.55 -37.69 -7.47
C LEU A 365 -10.60 -39.01 -8.26
N LYS A 366 -10.83 -38.97 -9.58
CA LYS A 366 -10.76 -40.18 -10.44
C LYS A 366 -9.36 -40.81 -10.45
N ALA A 367 -8.32 -40.00 -10.27
CA ALA A 367 -6.93 -40.46 -10.14
C ALA A 367 -6.59 -40.97 -8.73
N GLY A 368 -7.56 -41.09 -7.82
CA GLY A 368 -7.33 -41.62 -6.47
C GLY A 368 -6.70 -40.63 -5.50
N ARG A 369 -6.77 -39.32 -5.76
CA ARG A 369 -6.17 -38.28 -4.91
C ARG A 369 -7.22 -37.43 -4.23
N SER A 370 -7.04 -37.22 -2.93
CA SER A 370 -7.83 -36.27 -2.14
C SER A 370 -7.56 -34.82 -2.57
N VAL A 371 -8.54 -33.94 -2.41
CA VAL A 371 -8.53 -32.58 -2.98
C VAL A 371 -8.95 -31.55 -1.95
N VAL A 372 -8.25 -30.42 -1.91
CA VAL A 372 -8.71 -29.20 -1.23
C VAL A 372 -9.09 -28.14 -2.28
N VAL A 373 -10.32 -27.63 -2.18
CA VAL A 373 -10.79 -26.50 -2.99
C VAL A 373 -10.61 -25.20 -2.19
N ASP A 374 -9.50 -24.50 -2.44
CA ASP A 374 -9.17 -23.19 -1.85
C ASP A 374 -9.75 -22.05 -2.69
N ASN A 375 -11.08 -21.96 -2.69
CA ASN A 375 -11.84 -20.86 -3.28
C ASN A 375 -12.64 -20.14 -2.19
N THR A 376 -13.38 -19.09 -2.55
CA THR A 376 -14.24 -18.41 -1.57
C THR A 376 -15.46 -19.24 -1.16
N ASN A 377 -16.02 -20.00 -2.11
CA ASN A 377 -17.14 -20.94 -1.90
C ASN A 377 -18.31 -20.32 -1.08
N ARG A 378 -18.65 -19.07 -1.43
CA ARG A 378 -19.46 -18.16 -0.61
C ARG A 378 -20.89 -18.64 -0.30
N ASN A 379 -21.54 -19.37 -1.21
CA ASN A 379 -22.95 -19.71 -1.11
C ASN A 379 -23.22 -21.18 -1.46
N VAL A 380 -24.41 -21.65 -1.09
CA VAL A 380 -24.86 -23.05 -1.25
C VAL A 380 -24.74 -23.48 -2.71
N THR A 381 -25.19 -22.63 -3.65
CA THR A 381 -25.10 -22.93 -5.10
C THR A 381 -23.66 -23.15 -5.57
N THR A 382 -22.69 -22.38 -5.07
CA THR A 382 -21.29 -22.57 -5.45
C THR A 382 -20.75 -23.90 -4.90
N ARG A 383 -21.11 -24.23 -3.67
CA ARG A 383 -20.67 -25.45 -2.98
C ARG A 383 -21.32 -26.71 -3.57
N SER A 384 -22.59 -26.63 -3.96
CA SER A 384 -23.35 -27.77 -4.50
C SER A 384 -22.71 -28.41 -5.72
N HIS A 385 -22.02 -27.62 -6.57
CA HIS A 385 -21.30 -28.16 -7.72
C HIS A 385 -20.18 -29.14 -7.34
N TYR A 386 -19.48 -28.90 -6.23
CA TYR A 386 -18.42 -29.80 -5.76
C TYR A 386 -19.00 -31.02 -5.02
N ILE A 387 -20.08 -30.81 -4.26
CA ILE A 387 -20.81 -31.88 -3.57
C ILE A 387 -21.38 -32.87 -4.59
N GLN A 388 -21.95 -32.37 -5.69
CA GLN A 388 -22.45 -33.21 -6.80
C GLN A 388 -21.34 -34.07 -7.42
N ILE A 389 -20.13 -33.54 -7.62
CA ILE A 389 -19.00 -34.32 -8.14
C ILE A 389 -18.67 -35.49 -7.21
N ALA A 390 -18.67 -35.27 -5.90
CA ALA A 390 -18.41 -36.34 -4.93
C ALA A 390 -19.51 -37.41 -4.94
N GLN A 391 -20.79 -36.99 -5.02
CA GLN A 391 -21.94 -37.89 -5.12
C GLN A 391 -21.90 -38.74 -6.40
N GLU A 392 -21.55 -38.13 -7.55
CA GLU A 392 -21.39 -38.83 -8.83
C GLU A 392 -20.31 -39.93 -8.79
N LEU A 393 -19.24 -39.72 -8.02
CA LEU A 393 -18.11 -40.65 -7.92
C LEU A 393 -18.32 -41.72 -6.82
N GLY A 394 -19.20 -41.49 -5.86
CA GLY A 394 -19.63 -42.44 -4.82
C GLY A 394 -18.59 -42.75 -3.72
N ASN A 395 -17.31 -42.87 -4.05
CA ASN A 395 -16.22 -43.17 -3.10
C ASN A 395 -15.47 -41.91 -2.60
N VAL A 396 -16.23 -40.85 -2.30
CA VAL A 396 -15.67 -39.56 -1.87
C VAL A 396 -16.46 -39.05 -0.67
N GLN A 397 -15.76 -38.69 0.41
CA GLN A 397 -16.32 -37.91 1.52
C GLN A 397 -16.13 -36.42 1.25
N VAL A 398 -17.09 -35.58 1.63
CA VAL A 398 -17.04 -34.13 1.50
C VAL A 398 -17.03 -33.48 2.86
N ARG A 399 -16.03 -32.64 3.12
CA ARG A 399 -15.86 -31.93 4.39
C ARG A 399 -15.74 -30.42 4.15
N CYS A 400 -16.11 -29.64 5.16
CA CYS A 400 -16.07 -28.19 5.08
C CYS A 400 -15.17 -27.61 6.17
N VAL A 401 -14.28 -26.70 5.76
CA VAL A 401 -13.51 -25.84 6.66
C VAL A 401 -13.96 -24.40 6.43
N PHE A 402 -14.68 -23.85 7.39
CA PHE A 402 -15.22 -22.50 7.36
C PHE A 402 -14.30 -21.52 8.11
N PHE A 403 -13.77 -20.53 7.40
CA PHE A 403 -12.94 -19.46 7.95
C PHE A 403 -13.83 -18.29 8.35
N ASP A 404 -14.27 -18.27 9.60
CA ASP A 404 -15.08 -17.20 10.16
C ASP A 404 -14.20 -16.03 10.59
N VAL A 405 -13.94 -15.13 9.63
CA VAL A 405 -13.05 -13.97 9.78
C VAL A 405 -13.87 -12.73 9.45
N SER A 406 -13.69 -11.63 10.18
CA SER A 406 -14.46 -10.40 9.95
C SER A 406 -14.01 -9.64 8.70
N GLU A 407 -14.89 -8.80 8.13
CA GLU A 407 -14.59 -8.00 6.94
C GLU A 407 -13.41 -7.07 7.17
N GLU A 408 -13.37 -6.43 8.34
CA GLU A 408 -12.31 -5.52 8.76
C GLU A 408 -10.98 -6.24 8.86
N LEU A 409 -10.94 -7.40 9.53
CA LEU A 409 -9.73 -8.19 9.66
C LEU A 409 -9.21 -8.70 8.31
N CYS A 410 -10.10 -9.10 7.39
CA CYS A 410 -9.71 -9.45 6.03
C CYS A 410 -9.16 -8.26 5.25
N TRP A 411 -9.77 -7.08 5.39
CA TRP A 411 -9.30 -5.86 4.75
C TRP A 411 -7.93 -5.44 5.28
N HIS A 412 -7.74 -5.49 6.60
CA HIS A 412 -6.45 -5.25 7.25
C HIS A 412 -5.39 -6.25 6.80
N ASN A 413 -5.69 -7.55 6.77
CA ASN A 413 -4.76 -8.57 6.27
C ASN A 413 -4.38 -8.36 4.80
N ASN A 414 -5.34 -7.93 3.97
CA ASN A 414 -5.10 -7.57 2.57
C ASN A 414 -4.12 -6.39 2.48
N LEU A 415 -4.33 -5.34 3.27
CA LEU A 415 -3.43 -4.19 3.32
C LEU A 415 -2.05 -4.56 3.88
N PHE A 416 -2.00 -5.35 4.95
CA PHE A 416 -0.75 -5.77 5.60
C PHE A 416 0.17 -6.51 4.64
N ARG A 417 -0.38 -7.48 3.90
CA ARG A 417 0.37 -8.24 2.90
C ARG A 417 0.99 -7.37 1.80
N VAL A 418 0.46 -6.18 1.56
CA VAL A 418 0.95 -5.24 0.53
C VAL A 418 1.85 -4.15 1.11
N ARG A 419 1.54 -3.66 2.31
CA ARG A 419 2.10 -2.41 2.86
C ARG A 419 3.12 -2.60 3.98
N ALA A 420 3.22 -3.80 4.56
CA ALA A 420 4.07 -4.04 5.73
C ALA A 420 5.58 -4.04 5.42
N GLY A 421 5.98 -4.06 4.15
CA GLY A 421 7.40 -4.09 3.76
C GLY A 421 8.12 -5.40 4.05
N LEU A 422 7.36 -6.49 4.18
CA LEU A 422 7.89 -7.84 4.43
C LEU A 422 7.91 -8.72 3.19
N GLN A 423 7.40 -8.23 2.05
CA GLN A 423 7.42 -8.97 0.79
C GLN A 423 8.62 -8.54 -0.05
N PRO A 424 9.24 -9.44 -0.81
CA PRO A 424 10.24 -9.04 -1.80
C PRO A 424 9.66 -8.00 -2.76
N ILE A 425 10.40 -6.92 -3.01
CA ILE A 425 10.01 -5.83 -3.91
C ILE A 425 9.71 -6.29 -5.36
N ASN A 426 10.29 -7.42 -5.76
CA ASN A 426 10.14 -8.01 -7.09
C ASN A 426 8.94 -8.97 -7.19
N GLU A 427 8.34 -9.34 -6.06
CA GLU A 427 7.15 -10.21 -5.99
C GLU A 427 6.03 -9.53 -5.20
N PRO A 428 5.58 -8.33 -5.62
CA PRO A 428 4.61 -7.57 -4.85
C PRO A 428 3.25 -8.29 -4.86
N ARG A 429 2.67 -8.42 -3.66
CA ARG A 429 1.25 -8.75 -3.53
C ARG A 429 0.42 -7.61 -4.10
N GLN A 430 -0.56 -7.93 -4.94
CA GLN A 430 -1.53 -6.96 -5.40
C GLN A 430 -2.58 -6.73 -4.32
N LEU A 431 -2.92 -5.46 -4.09
CA LEU A 431 -4.01 -5.10 -3.19
C LEU A 431 -5.34 -5.48 -3.84
N LEU A 432 -6.09 -6.39 -3.20
CA LEU A 432 -7.44 -6.70 -3.65
C LEU A 432 -8.33 -5.48 -3.49
N PRO A 433 -9.23 -5.17 -4.45
CA PRO A 433 -10.22 -4.13 -4.27
C PRO A 433 -11.11 -4.44 -3.06
N LYS A 434 -11.48 -3.42 -2.26
CA LYS A 434 -12.37 -3.62 -1.10
C LYS A 434 -13.68 -4.31 -1.47
N LEU A 435 -14.23 -3.99 -2.65
CA LEU A 435 -15.43 -4.65 -3.19
C LEU A 435 -15.28 -6.16 -3.36
N ALA A 436 -14.08 -6.68 -3.66
CA ALA A 436 -13.85 -8.12 -3.77
C ALA A 436 -14.04 -8.83 -2.41
N ILE A 437 -13.71 -8.14 -1.31
CA ILE A 437 -13.94 -8.64 0.05
C ILE A 437 -15.40 -8.40 0.45
N SER A 438 -15.94 -7.19 0.31
CA SER A 438 -17.32 -6.88 0.71
C SER A 438 -18.38 -7.70 -0.05
N SER A 439 -18.12 -8.03 -1.33
CA SER A 439 -19.03 -8.87 -2.12
C SER A 439 -19.10 -10.33 -1.65
N TYR A 440 -18.06 -10.82 -0.97
CA TYR A 440 -18.12 -12.11 -0.30
C TYR A 440 -19.16 -12.08 0.81
N TYR A 441 -19.06 -11.13 1.75
CA TYR A 441 -19.98 -11.06 2.90
C TYR A 441 -21.43 -10.81 2.49
N LYS A 442 -21.65 -9.97 1.46
CA LYS A 442 -23.00 -9.74 0.92
C LYS A 442 -23.65 -11.00 0.36
N GLY A 443 -22.87 -11.96 -0.12
CA GLY A 443 -23.35 -13.20 -0.71
C GLY A 443 -22.99 -14.44 0.11
N LEU A 444 -22.60 -14.28 1.38
CA LEU A 444 -22.24 -15.38 2.25
C LEU A 444 -23.50 -16.08 2.74
N GLU A 445 -23.58 -17.37 2.48
CA GLU A 445 -24.52 -18.28 3.16
C GLU A 445 -23.69 -19.22 4.02
N ILE A 446 -23.86 -19.12 5.35
CA ILE A 446 -23.09 -19.89 6.33
C ILE A 446 -23.20 -21.38 5.99
N PRO A 447 -22.07 -22.10 5.81
CA PRO A 447 -22.08 -23.50 5.45
C PRO A 447 -22.75 -24.34 6.53
N LYS A 448 -23.58 -25.30 6.13
CA LYS A 448 -24.25 -26.22 7.05
C LYS A 448 -24.11 -27.66 6.58
N LYS A 449 -24.13 -28.60 7.53
CA LYS A 449 -23.98 -30.03 7.25
C LYS A 449 -25.01 -30.54 6.25
N GLU A 450 -26.23 -30.01 6.32
CA GLU A 450 -27.38 -30.41 5.50
C GLU A 450 -27.19 -30.14 3.99
N GLU A 451 -26.17 -29.38 3.60
CA GLU A 451 -25.82 -29.20 2.19
C GLU A 451 -25.27 -30.48 1.55
N GLY A 452 -24.89 -31.47 2.36
CA GLY A 452 -24.33 -32.75 1.91
C GLY A 452 -22.89 -32.99 2.37
N PHE A 453 -22.47 -32.42 3.50
CA PHE A 453 -21.17 -32.72 4.11
C PHE A 453 -21.26 -33.98 4.99
N ASP A 454 -20.25 -34.86 4.90
CA ASP A 454 -20.18 -36.10 5.67
C ASP A 454 -19.82 -35.89 7.16
N ALA A 455 -19.33 -34.70 7.51
CA ALA A 455 -18.95 -34.32 8.86
C ALA A 455 -19.49 -32.92 9.21
N ASP A 456 -19.50 -32.61 10.50
CA ASP A 456 -19.84 -31.26 10.96
C ASP A 456 -18.85 -30.24 10.39
N VAL A 457 -19.34 -29.03 10.12
CA VAL A 457 -18.51 -27.95 9.57
C VAL A 457 -17.45 -27.57 10.59
N VAL A 458 -16.19 -27.60 10.16
CA VAL A 458 -15.06 -27.19 11.00
C VAL A 458 -14.89 -25.68 10.87
N VAL A 459 -15.17 -24.96 11.95
CA VAL A 459 -14.94 -23.51 12.02
C VAL A 459 -13.51 -23.24 12.45
N VAL A 460 -12.78 -22.47 11.65
CA VAL A 460 -11.40 -22.04 11.93
C VAL A 460 -11.44 -20.57 12.33
N GLU A 461 -11.18 -20.31 13.60
CA GLU A 461 -10.94 -18.95 14.09
C GLU A 461 -9.63 -18.40 13.53
N TRP A 462 -9.62 -17.12 13.17
CA TRP A 462 -8.38 -16.51 12.68
C TRP A 462 -7.34 -16.35 13.79
N ALA A 463 -6.08 -16.66 13.46
CA ALA A 463 -4.93 -16.39 14.31
C ALA A 463 -3.77 -15.81 13.51
N PHE A 464 -2.98 -14.93 14.14
CA PHE A 464 -1.76 -14.42 13.53
C PHE A 464 -0.71 -15.52 13.44
N ARG A 465 -0.11 -15.69 12.26
CA ARG A 465 1.01 -16.59 12.01
C ARG A 465 2.13 -15.80 11.35
N GLY A 466 3.24 -15.63 12.07
CA GLY A 466 4.42 -14.89 11.62
C GLY A 466 5.37 -14.64 12.77
N GLY A 467 6.59 -14.18 12.45
CA GLY A 467 7.58 -13.81 13.45
C GLY A 467 7.16 -12.58 14.28
N GLN A 468 7.88 -12.34 15.37
CA GLN A 468 7.58 -11.24 16.30
C GLN A 468 7.55 -9.87 15.59
N GLU A 469 8.49 -9.61 14.68
CA GLU A 469 8.52 -8.38 13.90
C GLU A 469 7.25 -8.22 13.05
N ALA A 470 6.85 -9.28 12.32
CA ALA A 470 5.66 -9.24 11.49
C ALA A 470 4.39 -9.00 12.34
N LYS A 471 4.32 -9.59 13.54
CA LYS A 471 3.23 -9.36 14.49
C LYS A 471 3.18 -7.91 14.95
N GLN A 472 4.32 -7.32 15.28
CA GLN A 472 4.40 -5.90 15.67
C GLN A 472 3.99 -4.97 14.53
N ARG A 473 4.49 -5.21 13.30
CA ARG A 473 4.09 -4.45 12.11
C ARG A 473 2.58 -4.59 11.86
N TRP A 474 2.03 -5.80 12.01
CA TRP A 474 0.60 -6.08 11.81
C TRP A 474 -0.30 -5.37 12.82
N LEU A 475 0.13 -5.32 14.09
CA LEU A 475 -0.61 -4.64 15.18
C LEU A 475 -0.61 -3.12 15.02
N LYS A 476 0.53 -2.55 14.59
CA LYS A 476 0.72 -1.11 14.44
C LYS A 476 0.11 -0.57 13.13
N GLN A 477 -0.08 -1.44 12.14
CA GLN A 477 -0.51 -1.00 10.82
C GLN A 477 -1.92 -0.40 10.84
N TRP A 478 -2.02 0.85 10.39
CA TRP A 478 -3.29 1.48 10.06
C TRP A 478 -3.72 1.19 8.62
N GLU A 479 -5.04 1.13 8.43
CA GLU A 479 -5.68 1.04 7.11
C GLU A 479 -5.52 2.26 6.22
#